data_AF-A0A957R0Z7-F1
#
_entry.id   AF-A0A957R0Z7-F1
#
_cell.length_a   1.000
_cell.length_b   1.000
_cell.length_c   1.000
_cell.angle_alpha   90.00
_cell.angle_beta   90.00
_cell.angle_gamma   90.00
#
_symmetry.space_group_name_H-M   'P 1'
#
loop_
_entity.id
_entity.type
_entity.pdbx_description
1 polymer ?
#
loop_
_entity_poly.entity_id
_entity_poly.type
_entity_poly.pdbx_seq_one_letter_code
_entity_poly.pdbx_strand_id
1 'polypeptide(L)'
;ALTRPVLDSIAGGSIQGNWGLLLLYATILFFNIVGEEFWWRGFLLPRMERAYGRHAWLLHGLLWNLFHLFKWWDLLNLLPICLLISYFSQKTGRNWPALIAHLLFNGLGFGLVLAHVAGWLG
;
A
#
# COMPACT_ATOMS: atom_id res chain seq x y z
N ALA A 1 23.70 4.94 -10.60
CA ALA A 1 23.46 4.73 -9.16
C ALA A 1 22.79 5.97 -8.59
N LEU A 2 21.83 5.82 -7.67
CA LEU A 2 21.20 6.96 -6.99
C LEU A 2 22.22 7.56 -6.01
N THR A 3 22.92 8.60 -6.43
CA THR A 3 23.88 9.35 -5.59
C THR A 3 23.12 10.36 -4.72
N ARG A 4 23.64 10.68 -3.52
CA ARG A 4 23.01 11.70 -2.63
C ARG A 4 22.58 13.00 -3.33
N PRO A 5 23.39 13.64 -4.21
CA PRO A 5 22.95 14.87 -4.89
C PRO A 5 21.71 14.67 -5.77
N VAL A 6 21.52 13.47 -6.32
CA VAL A 6 20.33 13.10 -7.10
C VAL A 6 19.13 12.89 -6.18
N LEU A 7 19.34 12.30 -5.01
CA LEU A 7 18.28 12.12 -4.02
C LEU A 7 17.82 13.47 -3.45
N ASP A 8 18.76 14.35 -3.12
CA ASP A 8 18.47 15.70 -2.62
C ASP A 8 17.77 16.55 -3.69
N SER A 9 18.15 16.43 -4.97
CA SER A 9 17.45 17.16 -6.04
C SER A 9 16.02 16.68 -6.27
N ILE A 10 15.77 15.36 -6.19
CA ILE A 10 14.42 14.77 -6.27
C ILE A 10 13.56 15.21 -5.06
N ALA A 11 14.16 15.30 -3.88
CA ALA A 11 13.47 15.73 -2.66
C ALA A 11 13.23 17.25 -2.58
N GLY A 12 13.76 18.02 -3.55
CA GLY A 12 13.67 19.49 -3.55
C GLY A 12 14.57 20.17 -2.51
N GLY A 13 15.61 19.50 -2.05
CA GLY A 13 16.53 19.96 -1.00
C GLY A 13 17.17 18.79 -0.25
N SER A 14 17.97 19.11 0.78
CA SER A 14 18.59 18.05 1.60
C SER A 14 17.53 17.13 2.21
N ILE A 15 17.71 15.82 2.09
CA ILE A 15 16.84 14.84 2.74
C ILE A 15 17.09 14.81 4.26
N GLN A 16 18.35 14.97 4.67
CA GLN A 16 18.71 14.96 6.09
C GLN A 16 18.10 16.17 6.81
N GLY A 17 17.38 15.91 7.90
CA GLY A 17 16.66 16.93 8.66
C GLY A 17 15.34 17.40 8.02
N ASN A 18 14.95 16.87 6.86
CA ASN A 18 13.70 17.24 6.20
C ASN A 18 12.49 16.49 6.80
N TRP A 19 12.07 16.91 7.99
CA TRP A 19 10.90 16.35 8.68
C TRP A 19 9.58 16.59 7.93
N GLY A 20 9.52 17.63 7.09
CA GLY A 20 8.38 17.90 6.22
C GLY A 20 8.17 16.80 5.18
N LEU A 21 9.25 16.31 4.56
CA LEU A 21 9.23 15.16 3.67
C LEU A 21 8.71 13.90 4.37
N LEU A 22 9.16 13.65 5.60
CA LEU A 22 8.69 12.50 6.40
C LEU A 22 7.19 12.61 6.71
N LEU A 23 6.72 13.79 7.11
CA LEU A 23 5.29 14.03 7.39
C LEU A 23 4.44 13.85 6.13
N LEU A 24 4.87 14.38 5.00
CA LEU A 24 4.20 14.21 3.72
C LEU A 24 4.10 12.71 3.37
N TYR A 25 5.21 11.98 3.51
CA TYR A 25 5.23 10.57 3.21
C TYR A 25 4.36 9.75 4.17
N ALA A 26 4.38 10.06 5.47
CA ALA A 26 3.46 9.47 6.45
C ALA A 26 1.99 9.70 6.07
N THR A 27 1.66 10.92 5.62
CA THR A 27 0.30 11.29 5.21
C THR A 27 -0.14 10.48 3.98
N ILE A 28 0.71 10.40 2.96
CA ILE A 28 0.45 9.59 1.77
C ILE A 28 0.27 8.12 2.16
N LEU A 29 1.14 7.60 3.02
CA LEU A 29 1.10 6.21 3.47
C LEU A 29 -0.17 5.91 4.26
N PHE A 30 -0.63 6.84 5.09
CA PHE A 30 -1.90 6.70 5.81
C PHE A 30 -3.07 6.56 4.84
N PHE A 31 -3.19 7.45 3.86
CA PHE A 31 -4.28 7.38 2.88
C PHE A 31 -4.15 6.18 1.94
N ASN A 32 -2.94 5.76 1.60
CA ASN A 32 -2.69 4.55 0.83
C ASN A 32 -3.15 3.31 1.59
N ILE A 33 -2.75 3.13 2.85
CA ILE A 33 -3.09 1.91 3.59
C ILE A 33 -4.53 1.98 4.12
N VAL A 34 -4.84 2.98 4.96
CA VAL A 34 -6.14 3.06 5.65
C VAL A 34 -7.25 3.36 4.66
N GLY A 35 -7.01 4.25 3.69
CA GLY A 35 -7.98 4.56 2.65
C GLY A 35 -8.30 3.35 1.79
N GLU A 36 -7.29 2.58 1.36
CA GLU A 36 -7.54 1.36 0.58
C GLU A 36 -8.21 0.25 1.40
N GLU A 37 -7.80 0.00 2.64
CA GLU A 37 -8.48 -0.99 3.49
C GLU A 37 -9.95 -0.61 3.72
N PHE A 38 -10.21 0.67 4.01
CA PHE A 38 -11.56 1.18 4.21
C PHE A 38 -12.41 1.03 2.95
N TRP A 39 -11.89 1.46 1.80
CA TRP A 39 -12.63 1.40 0.54
C TRP A 39 -12.84 -0.04 0.07
N TRP A 40 -11.77 -0.82 -0.08
CA TRP A 40 -11.85 -2.15 -0.67
C TRP A 40 -12.52 -3.13 0.30
N ARG A 41 -12.02 -3.25 1.53
CA ARG A 41 -12.47 -4.30 2.45
C ARG A 41 -13.60 -3.82 3.36
N GLY A 42 -13.62 -2.55 3.73
CA GLY A 42 -14.69 -1.97 4.55
C GLY A 42 -15.97 -1.69 3.76
N PHE A 43 -15.86 -1.15 2.54
CA PHE A 43 -17.03 -0.71 1.76
C PHE A 43 -17.39 -1.65 0.60
N LEU A 44 -16.43 -1.99 -0.26
CA LEU A 44 -16.72 -2.68 -1.52
C LEU A 44 -16.95 -4.18 -1.35
N LEU A 45 -16.05 -4.89 -0.65
CA LEU A 45 -16.14 -6.34 -0.46
C LEU A 45 -17.49 -6.79 0.16
N PRO A 46 -18.03 -6.16 1.23
CA PRO A 46 -19.32 -6.56 1.80
C PRO A 46 -20.52 -6.37 0.86
N ARG A 47 -20.39 -5.50 -0.15
CA ARG A 47 -21.41 -5.34 -1.21
C ARG A 47 -21.27 -6.44 -2.25
N MET A 48 -20.04 -6.76 -2.63
CA MET A 48 -19.77 -7.84 -3.57
C MET A 48 -20.14 -9.21 -2.99
N GLU A 49 -19.94 -9.45 -1.70
CA GLU A 49 -20.38 -10.66 -1.00
C GLU A 49 -21.90 -10.86 -1.11
N ARG A 50 -22.67 -9.77 -1.00
CA ARG A 50 -24.13 -9.81 -1.17
C ARG A 50 -24.56 -10.07 -2.62
N ALA A 51 -23.81 -9.56 -3.60
CA ALA A 51 -24.16 -9.69 -5.01
C ALA A 51 -23.66 -11.00 -5.65
N TYR A 52 -22.46 -11.46 -5.28
CA TYR A 52 -21.73 -12.56 -5.94
C TYR A 52 -21.47 -13.76 -5.01
N GLY A 53 -21.85 -13.67 -3.73
CA GLY A 53 -21.75 -14.74 -2.76
C GLY A 53 -20.32 -15.27 -2.63
N ARG A 54 -20.16 -16.60 -2.70
CA ARG A 54 -18.89 -17.30 -2.51
C ARG A 54 -17.78 -16.93 -3.51
N HIS A 55 -18.11 -16.29 -4.63
CA HIS A 55 -17.16 -15.90 -5.67
C HIS A 55 -16.76 -14.43 -5.59
N ALA A 56 -17.26 -13.68 -4.60
CA ALA A 56 -16.98 -12.25 -4.45
C ALA A 56 -15.47 -11.98 -4.37
N TRP A 57 -14.69 -12.82 -3.67
CA TRP A 57 -13.25 -12.67 -3.54
C TRP A 57 -12.49 -12.68 -4.88
N LEU A 58 -12.94 -13.46 -5.87
CA LEU A 58 -12.31 -13.51 -7.18
C LEU A 58 -12.45 -12.17 -7.88
N LEU A 59 -13.70 -11.69 -8.00
CA LEU A 59 -13.98 -10.40 -8.61
C LEU A 59 -13.33 -9.26 -7.84
N HIS A 60 -13.36 -9.33 -6.50
CA HIS A 60 -12.78 -8.31 -5.64
C HIS A 60 -11.26 -8.22 -5.81
N GLY A 61 -10.57 -9.37 -5.76
CA GLY A 61 -9.12 -9.42 -5.94
C GLY A 61 -8.68 -9.02 -7.34
N LEU A 62 -9.44 -9.38 -8.38
CA LEU A 62 -9.16 -8.95 -9.75
C LEU A 62 -9.36 -7.43 -9.92
N LEU A 63 -10.45 -6.87 -9.40
CA LEU A 63 -10.70 -5.43 -9.46
C LEU A 63 -9.64 -4.65 -8.66
N TRP A 64 -9.26 -5.14 -7.49
CA TRP A 64 -8.20 -4.52 -6.70
C TRP A 64 -6.83 -4.65 -7.39
N ASN A 65 -6.54 -5.76 -8.07
CA ASN A 65 -5.35 -5.85 -8.91
C ASN A 65 -5.38 -4.82 -10.04
N LEU A 66 -6.50 -4.69 -10.77
CA LEU A 66 -6.65 -3.71 -11.85
C LEU A 66 -6.60 -2.26 -11.38
N PHE A 67 -6.96 -1.96 -10.13
CA PHE A 67 -6.74 -0.63 -9.54
C PHE A 67 -5.27 -0.19 -9.60
N HIS A 68 -4.34 -1.16 -9.62
CA HIS A 68 -2.91 -0.91 -9.73
C HIS A 68 -2.42 -0.79 -11.18
N LEU A 69 -3.30 -0.50 -12.16
CA LEU A 69 -2.91 -0.28 -13.56
C LEU A 69 -1.85 0.83 -13.73
N PHE A 70 -1.81 1.82 -12.84
CA PHE A 70 -0.76 2.85 -12.83
C PHE A 70 0.66 2.29 -12.59
N LYS A 71 0.76 1.07 -12.04
CA LYS A 71 1.98 0.29 -11.83
C LYS A 71 1.90 -1.03 -12.60
N TRP A 72 1.51 -0.95 -13.88
CA TRP A 72 1.20 -2.10 -14.75
C TRP A 72 2.28 -3.19 -14.76
N TRP A 73 3.56 -2.83 -14.61
CA TRP A 73 4.70 -3.76 -14.57
C TRP A 73 4.65 -4.73 -13.39
N ASP A 74 3.89 -4.41 -12.35
CA ASP A 74 3.81 -5.18 -11.10
C ASP A 74 2.49 -5.96 -10.95
N LEU A 75 1.56 -5.85 -11.92
CA LEU A 75 0.24 -6.48 -11.86
C LEU A 75 0.30 -8.01 -11.70
N LEU A 76 1.29 -8.66 -12.34
CA LEU A 76 1.46 -10.11 -12.22
C LEU A 76 1.98 -10.51 -10.84
N ASN A 77 2.83 -9.69 -10.23
CA ASN A 77 3.35 -9.95 -8.88
C ASN A 77 2.28 -9.68 -7.82
N LEU A 78 1.39 -8.70 -8.05
CA LEU A 78 0.31 -8.35 -7.14
C LEU A 78 -0.87 -9.33 -7.19
N LEU A 79 -1.13 -9.94 -8.35
CA LEU A 79 -2.29 -10.78 -8.53
C LEU A 79 -2.46 -11.86 -7.44
N PRO A 80 -1.41 -12.64 -7.07
CA PRO A 80 -1.52 -13.63 -5.99
C PRO A 80 -1.93 -13.01 -4.65
N ILE A 81 -1.31 -11.89 -4.25
CA ILE A 81 -1.59 -11.28 -2.94
C ILE A 81 -2.97 -10.61 -2.92
N CYS A 82 -3.39 -9.97 -4.01
CA CYS A 82 -4.72 -9.39 -4.13
C CYS A 82 -5.81 -10.46 -4.00
N LEU A 83 -5.67 -11.60 -4.67
CA LEU A 83 -6.60 -12.72 -4.58
C LEU A 83 -6.58 -13.36 -3.18
N LEU A 84 -5.40 -13.59 -2.62
CA LEU A 84 -5.24 -14.23 -1.30
C LEU A 84 -5.87 -13.39 -0.18
N ILE A 85 -5.56 -12.09 -0.15
CA ILE A 85 -6.15 -11.16 0.83
C ILE A 85 -7.66 -11.10 0.67
N SER A 86 -8.16 -10.97 -0.57
CA SER A 86 -9.60 -10.94 -0.83
C SER A 86 -10.31 -12.21 -0.33
N TYR A 87 -9.71 -13.38 -0.57
CA TYR A 87 -10.22 -14.66 -0.11
C TYR A 87 -10.26 -14.74 1.42
N PHE A 88 -9.17 -14.37 2.09
CA PHE A 88 -9.12 -14.41 3.55
C PHE A 88 -10.06 -13.39 4.19
N SER A 89 -10.14 -12.17 3.66
CA SER A 89 -11.07 -11.15 4.16
C SER A 89 -12.52 -11.62 4.02
N GLN A 90 -12.90 -12.21 2.89
CA GLN A 90 -14.22 -12.80 2.73
C GLN A 90 -14.46 -13.97 3.69
N LYS A 91 -13.47 -14.87 3.83
CA LYS A 91 -13.64 -16.09 4.62
C LYS A 91 -13.73 -15.82 6.12
N THR A 92 -13.02 -14.80 6.60
CA THR A 92 -12.90 -14.49 8.03
C THR A 92 -13.80 -13.36 8.49
N GLY A 93 -14.29 -12.53 7.56
CA GLY A 93 -15.00 -11.28 7.88
C GLY A 93 -14.10 -10.26 8.58
N ARG A 94 -12.77 -10.41 8.48
CA ARG A 94 -11.78 -9.57 9.17
C ARG A 94 -10.81 -8.94 8.16
N ASN A 95 -10.50 -7.68 8.42
CA ASN A 95 -9.65 -6.82 7.60
C ASN A 95 -8.29 -6.50 8.27
N TRP A 96 -8.12 -6.77 9.56
CA TRP A 96 -6.83 -6.56 10.25
C TRP A 96 -5.63 -7.32 9.64
N PRO A 97 -5.74 -8.58 9.17
CA PRO A 97 -4.62 -9.25 8.50
C PRO A 97 -4.21 -8.55 7.20
N ALA A 98 -5.19 -8.04 6.45
CA ALA A 98 -4.96 -7.26 5.24
C ALA A 98 -4.25 -5.94 5.57
N LEU A 99 -4.72 -5.21 6.59
CA LEU A 99 -4.08 -3.99 7.08
C LEU A 99 -2.61 -4.21 7.46
N ILE A 100 -2.31 -5.29 8.20
CA ILE A 100 -0.93 -5.62 8.61
C ILE A 100 -0.06 -5.93 7.39
N ALA A 101 -0.55 -6.78 6.47
CA ALA A 101 0.19 -7.10 5.25
C ALA A 101 0.47 -5.83 4.44
N HIS A 102 -0.53 -4.96 4.28
CA HIS A 102 -0.42 -3.73 3.50
C HIS A 102 0.55 -2.73 4.13
N LEU A 103 0.56 -2.63 5.46
CA LEU A 103 1.53 -1.85 6.22
C LEU A 103 2.94 -2.40 6.11
N LEU A 104 3.13 -3.72 6.12
CA LEU A 104 4.45 -4.31 5.94
C LEU A 104 4.98 -4.06 4.52
N PHE A 105 4.17 -4.23 3.48
CA PHE A 105 4.61 -4.01 2.11
C PHE A 105 4.92 -2.53 1.80
N ASN A 106 4.05 -1.60 2.19
CA ASN A 106 4.25 -0.17 1.89
C ASN A 106 5.08 0.57 2.96
N GLY A 107 5.07 0.11 4.21
CA GLY A 107 5.74 0.76 5.33
C GLY A 107 7.24 0.55 5.41
N LEU A 108 7.80 -0.47 4.72
CA LEU A 108 9.27 -0.64 4.65
C LEU A 108 9.95 0.60 4.06
N GLY A 109 9.35 1.22 3.04
CA GLY A 109 9.85 2.47 2.46
C GLY A 109 9.90 3.61 3.48
N PHE A 110 8.91 3.66 4.39
CA PHE A 110 8.87 4.69 5.44
C PHE A 110 10.04 4.60 6.40
N GLY A 111 10.42 3.38 6.82
CA GLY A 111 11.59 3.17 7.67
C GLY A 111 12.89 3.66 7.04
N LEU A 112 13.05 3.43 5.73
CA LEU A 112 14.22 3.92 4.98
C LEU A 112 14.24 5.45 4.88
N VAL A 113 13.09 6.07 4.57
CA VAL A 113 12.99 7.54 4.51
C VAL A 113 13.27 8.15 5.89
N LEU A 114 12.72 7.58 6.96
CA LEU A 114 13.00 7.99 8.32
C LEU A 114 14.50 7.93 8.63
N ALA A 115 15.16 6.83 8.29
CA ALA A 115 16.58 6.66 8.57
C ALA A 115 17.46 7.66 7.80
N HIS A 116 17.09 8.04 6.57
CA HIS A 116 17.78 9.10 5.83
C HIS A 116 17.50 10.49 6.39
N VAL A 117 16.24 10.80 6.74
CA VAL A 117 15.87 12.08 7.37
C VAL A 117 16.56 12.26 8.72
N ALA A 118 16.66 11.18 9.51
CA ALA A 118 17.36 11.16 10.79
C ALA A 118 18.90 11.18 10.65
N GLY A 119 19.43 11.00 9.44
CA GLY A 119 20.87 10.95 9.18
C GLY A 119 21.56 9.67 9.66
N TRP A 120 20.81 8.58 9.90
CA TRP A 120 21.35 7.28 10.29
C TRP A 120 21.96 6.53 9.11
N LEU A 121 21.37 6.72 7.92
CA LEU A 121 21.88 6.17 6.67
C LEU A 121 22.51 7.31 5.88
N GLY A 122 23.84 7.27 5.85
CA GLY A 122 24.66 8.13 5.01
C GLY A 122 24.96 7.49 3.66
#